data_AF-A0A7W9KG40-F1
#
_entry.id   AF-A0A7W9KG40-F1
#
_cell.length_a   1.000
_cell.length_b   1.000
_cell.length_c   1.000
_cell.angle_alpha   90.00
_cell.angle_beta   90.00
_cell.angle_gamma   90.00
#
_symmetry.space_group_name_H-M   'P 1'
#
loop_
_entity.id
_entity.type
_entity.pdbx_description
1 polymer ?
#
loop_
_entity_poly.entity_id
_entity_poly.type
_entity_poly.pdbx_seq_one_letter_code
_entity_poly.pdbx_strand_id
1 'polypeptide(L)'
;MTIAIRRPIAVLAACAAVGAMVTGCGAGPEQIGAAAVVGGHTIPLDVVQQQITSVLADSADARKLQQQKPSTFPPIARTVVQLAVWHELSNQLAAKAGVKVNEDQVDQAYNQSVAANQFPTFPGPATIPIKGQMFKDFIHDNLVWNAIGMKQAGTASFTYDFGVTQDRNSAQALVDKVVANPDQHVAIFNAASAGSSRPTTNQTGGLATVPPELAPMFKANAGSVIAFPVQDENIWVVVYVLKRSDNAGDTSGGQDVSQVAGTFGQAQMIRSAQQVGVTLNPRFGVWEPLTGYVSPSDGESSSISATVRKPNP
;
A
#
# COMPACT_ATOMS: atom_id res chain seq x y z
N MET A 1 15.44 50.08 -56.33
CA MET A 1 16.80 50.04 -56.92
C MET A 1 17.75 50.35 -55.77
N THR A 2 18.64 49.48 -55.28
CA THR A 2 19.54 48.55 -55.99
C THR A 2 19.94 47.41 -55.04
N ILE A 3 20.12 46.23 -55.61
CA ILE A 3 20.44 44.93 -55.00
C ILE A 3 21.92 44.88 -54.58
N ALA A 4 22.23 44.20 -53.45
CA ALA A 4 23.49 43.45 -53.33
C ALA A 4 23.34 42.24 -52.38
N ILE A 5 23.27 41.06 -52.99
CA ILE A 5 23.41 39.74 -52.39
C ILE A 5 24.90 39.44 -52.21
N ARG A 6 25.30 38.80 -51.11
CA ARG A 6 26.29 37.69 -51.08
C ARG A 6 26.31 37.00 -49.71
N ARG A 7 25.85 35.75 -49.69
CA ARG A 7 26.22 34.74 -48.68
C ARG A 7 27.59 34.16 -49.05
N PRO A 8 28.38 33.73 -48.06
CA PRO A 8 28.73 32.31 -48.05
C PRO A 8 28.65 31.66 -46.66
N ILE A 9 28.48 30.35 -46.74
CA ILE A 9 28.30 29.34 -45.70
C ILE A 9 29.62 29.07 -44.96
N ALA A 10 29.57 28.88 -43.64
CA ALA A 10 30.42 27.90 -42.94
C ALA A 10 29.85 27.60 -41.54
N VAL A 11 29.50 26.33 -41.37
CA VAL A 11 29.08 25.64 -40.13
C VAL A 11 30.28 25.52 -39.19
N LEU A 12 30.09 25.78 -37.89
CA LEU A 12 30.85 25.11 -36.84
C LEU A 12 30.09 25.11 -35.52
N ALA A 13 29.88 23.89 -35.03
CA ALA A 13 29.15 23.54 -33.84
C ALA A 13 29.90 23.95 -32.56
N ALA A 14 29.15 24.36 -31.54
CA ALA A 14 29.56 24.32 -30.14
C ALA A 14 28.31 24.12 -29.25
N CYS A 15 27.61 23.00 -29.46
CA CYS A 15 26.80 22.41 -28.39
C CYS A 15 27.76 21.63 -27.48
N ALA A 16 28.24 22.26 -26.42
CA ALA A 16 28.97 21.58 -25.38
C ALA A 16 28.55 22.10 -24.00
N ALA A 17 27.80 21.25 -23.31
CA ALA A 17 27.81 21.04 -21.87
C ALA A 17 27.54 22.26 -20.95
N VAL A 18 26.26 22.42 -20.60
CA VAL A 18 25.88 22.62 -19.18
C VAL A 18 24.75 21.65 -18.86
N GLY A 19 25.08 20.36 -18.86
CA GLY A 19 24.28 19.35 -18.17
C GLY A 19 24.58 19.51 -16.68
N ALA A 20 23.91 20.47 -16.04
CA ALA A 20 23.90 20.55 -14.59
C ALA A 20 23.29 19.25 -14.07
N MET A 21 24.15 18.38 -13.54
CA MET A 21 23.75 17.24 -12.74
C MET A 21 23.03 17.77 -11.50
N VAL A 22 21.71 17.92 -11.61
CA VAL A 22 20.84 17.87 -10.45
C VAL A 22 20.80 16.40 -10.07
N THR A 23 21.74 15.96 -9.23
CA THR A 23 21.58 14.74 -8.44
C THR A 23 20.52 15.02 -7.38
N GLY A 24 19.28 15.17 -7.83
CA GLY A 24 18.12 14.96 -6.99
C GLY A 24 17.97 13.46 -6.86
N CYS A 25 18.39 12.91 -5.73
CA CYS A 25 17.99 11.57 -5.34
C CYS A 25 16.46 11.53 -5.32
N GLY A 26 15.83 10.98 -6.36
CA GLY A 26 14.39 10.73 -6.31
C GLY A 26 13.67 10.53 -7.64
N ALA A 27 14.12 11.11 -8.76
CA ALA A 27 13.36 11.06 -10.01
C ALA A 27 14.22 10.59 -11.19
N GLY A 28 14.19 9.27 -11.46
CA GLY A 28 14.67 8.73 -12.72
C GLY A 28 13.76 9.15 -13.90
N PRO A 29 14.18 8.93 -15.16
CA PRO A 29 13.40 9.24 -16.35
C PRO A 29 11.97 8.68 -16.33
N GLU A 30 11.77 7.56 -15.64
CA GLU A 30 10.50 6.83 -15.50
C GLU A 30 9.44 7.58 -14.67
N GLN A 31 9.78 8.64 -13.94
CA GLN A 31 8.80 9.42 -13.17
C GLN A 31 8.24 10.62 -13.93
N ILE A 32 8.78 10.95 -15.11
CA ILE A 32 8.30 12.08 -15.91
C ILE A 32 6.91 11.73 -16.46
N GLY A 33 5.87 12.40 -15.94
CA GLY A 33 4.48 12.13 -16.33
C GLY A 33 3.83 10.95 -15.61
N ALA A 34 4.49 10.34 -14.62
CA ALA A 34 3.90 9.32 -13.77
C ALA A 34 3.23 9.95 -12.54
N ALA A 35 2.07 9.44 -12.14
CA ALA A 35 1.50 9.64 -10.80
C ALA A 35 2.07 8.64 -9.80
N ALA A 36 2.29 7.41 -10.24
CA ALA A 36 2.92 6.36 -9.46
C ALA A 36 3.57 5.32 -10.40
N VAL A 37 4.48 4.54 -9.87
CA VAL A 37 5.08 3.37 -10.52
C VAL A 37 4.92 2.17 -9.59
N VAL A 38 4.37 1.07 -10.09
CA VAL A 38 4.06 -0.15 -9.34
C VAL A 38 4.73 -1.34 -10.04
N GLY A 39 5.79 -1.91 -9.47
CA GLY A 39 6.47 -3.04 -10.12
C GLY A 39 6.99 -2.75 -11.53
N GLY A 40 7.35 -1.50 -11.83
CA GLY A 40 7.74 -1.05 -13.17
C GLY A 40 6.57 -0.62 -14.08
N HIS A 41 5.32 -0.82 -13.65
CA HIS A 41 4.15 -0.33 -14.38
C HIS A 41 3.88 1.13 -14.01
N THR A 42 3.77 1.98 -15.03
CA THR A 42 3.51 3.42 -14.82
C THR A 42 2.01 3.67 -14.76
N ILE A 43 1.56 4.33 -13.68
CA ILE A 43 0.24 4.95 -13.60
C ILE A 43 0.37 6.39 -14.11
N PRO A 44 -0.21 6.73 -15.27
CA PRO A 44 -0.04 8.03 -15.88
C PRO A 44 -0.67 9.17 -15.06
N LEU A 45 -0.04 10.33 -15.11
CA LEU A 45 -0.46 11.51 -14.36
C LEU A 45 -1.78 12.10 -14.86
N ASP A 46 -2.02 12.05 -16.16
CA ASP A 46 -3.23 12.53 -16.82
C ASP A 46 -4.47 11.72 -16.44
N VAL A 47 -4.34 10.38 -16.35
CA VAL A 47 -5.40 9.49 -15.86
C VAL A 47 -5.84 9.89 -14.44
N VAL A 48 -4.88 10.09 -13.54
CA VAL A 48 -5.16 10.53 -12.17
C VAL A 48 -5.79 11.92 -12.13
N GLN A 49 -5.31 12.87 -12.96
CA GLN A 49 -5.88 14.21 -13.03
C GLN A 49 -7.33 14.19 -13.52
N GLN A 50 -7.64 13.34 -14.50
CA GLN A 50 -9.00 13.17 -15.00
C GLN A 50 -9.93 12.62 -13.91
N GLN A 51 -9.48 11.63 -13.14
CA GLN A 51 -10.24 11.08 -12.01
C GLN A 51 -10.48 12.14 -10.92
N ILE A 52 -9.47 12.95 -10.58
CA ILE A 52 -9.63 14.07 -9.63
C ILE A 52 -10.69 15.06 -10.13
N THR A 53 -10.62 15.46 -11.40
CA THR A 53 -11.62 16.36 -12.01
C THR A 53 -13.03 15.77 -11.94
N SER A 54 -13.19 14.47 -12.22
CA SER A 54 -14.49 13.79 -12.11
C SER A 54 -15.04 13.84 -10.69
N VAL A 55 -14.22 13.52 -9.68
CA VAL A 55 -14.63 13.59 -8.27
C VAL A 55 -15.08 15.00 -7.87
N LEU A 56 -14.33 16.02 -8.31
CA LEU A 56 -14.63 17.41 -8.00
C LEU A 56 -15.88 17.92 -8.74
N ALA A 57 -16.18 17.41 -9.93
CA ALA A 57 -17.41 17.73 -10.65
C ALA A 57 -18.65 17.15 -9.92
N ASP A 58 -18.52 15.93 -9.40
CA ASP A 58 -19.66 15.17 -8.85
C ASP A 58 -19.96 15.45 -7.37
N SER A 59 -19.06 16.12 -6.63
CA SER A 59 -19.20 16.32 -5.18
C SER A 59 -18.95 17.76 -4.75
N ALA A 60 -20.00 18.40 -4.22
CA ALA A 60 -19.89 19.73 -3.60
C ALA A 60 -19.01 19.72 -2.35
N ASP A 61 -19.03 18.63 -1.58
CA ASP A 61 -18.20 18.48 -0.38
C ASP A 61 -16.73 18.28 -0.75
N ALA A 62 -16.45 17.54 -1.84
CA ALA A 62 -15.10 17.45 -2.39
C ALA A 62 -14.59 18.84 -2.83
N ARG A 63 -15.43 19.64 -3.50
CA ARG A 63 -15.08 21.04 -3.84
C ARG A 63 -14.82 21.91 -2.62
N LYS A 64 -15.64 21.82 -1.57
CA LYS A 64 -15.41 22.56 -0.32
C LYS A 64 -14.10 22.13 0.35
N LEU A 65 -13.86 20.83 0.44
CA LEU A 65 -12.63 20.28 1.03
C LEU A 65 -11.38 20.74 0.27
N GLN A 66 -11.47 20.76 -1.07
CA GLN A 66 -10.45 21.30 -1.96
C GLN A 66 -10.17 22.79 -1.70
N GLN A 67 -11.20 23.59 -1.50
CA GLN A 67 -11.09 25.04 -1.26
C GLN A 67 -10.55 25.38 0.14
N GLN A 68 -10.87 24.56 1.15
CA GLN A 68 -10.47 24.79 2.54
C GLN A 68 -9.01 24.45 2.84
N LYS A 69 -8.41 23.54 2.06
CA LYS A 69 -7.01 23.11 2.22
C LYS A 69 -6.22 23.31 0.93
N PRO A 70 -5.96 24.58 0.52
CA PRO A 70 -5.26 24.89 -0.73
C PRO A 70 -3.74 24.60 -0.67
N SER A 71 -3.21 24.07 0.44
CA SER A 71 -1.81 23.64 0.50
C SER A 71 -1.55 22.56 -0.56
N THR A 72 -0.34 22.60 -1.12
CA THR A 72 0.12 21.77 -2.23
C THR A 72 -0.22 20.29 -2.02
N PHE A 73 -1.21 19.82 -2.79
CA PHE A 73 -1.80 18.48 -2.84
C PHE A 73 -2.90 18.15 -1.81
N PRO A 74 -4.18 18.32 -2.22
CA PRO A 74 -5.36 18.08 -1.40
C PRO A 74 -5.52 16.59 -1.05
N PRO A 75 -6.09 16.30 0.12
CA PRO A 75 -6.50 14.95 0.52
C PRO A 75 -7.20 14.10 -0.57
N ILE A 76 -8.02 14.72 -1.41
CA ILE A 76 -8.72 14.07 -2.53
C ILE A 76 -7.75 13.47 -3.53
N ALA A 77 -6.69 14.21 -3.90
CA ALA A 77 -5.70 13.75 -4.86
C ALA A 77 -4.95 12.52 -4.35
N ARG A 78 -4.65 12.49 -3.04
CA ARG A 78 -4.03 11.32 -2.39
C ARG A 78 -4.96 10.11 -2.41
N THR A 79 -6.23 10.28 -2.06
CA THR A 79 -7.22 9.20 -2.13
C THR A 79 -7.34 8.64 -3.56
N VAL A 80 -7.40 9.50 -4.58
CA VAL A 80 -7.49 9.05 -5.98
C VAL A 80 -6.24 8.28 -6.42
N VAL A 81 -5.03 8.78 -6.14
CA VAL A 81 -3.79 8.05 -6.45
C VAL A 81 -3.72 6.73 -5.71
N GLN A 82 -4.16 6.69 -4.45
CA GLN A 82 -4.20 5.47 -3.66
C GLN A 82 -5.07 4.40 -4.33
N LEU A 83 -6.28 4.77 -4.77
CA LEU A 83 -7.18 3.85 -5.46
C LEU A 83 -6.61 3.38 -6.79
N ALA A 84 -5.96 4.25 -7.56
CA ALA A 84 -5.29 3.86 -8.80
C ALA A 84 -4.16 2.84 -8.54
N VAL A 85 -3.37 3.04 -7.48
CA VAL A 85 -2.34 2.08 -7.06
C VAL A 85 -2.94 0.75 -6.61
N TRP A 86 -4.05 0.78 -5.87
CA TRP A 86 -4.76 -0.44 -5.45
C TRP A 86 -5.27 -1.24 -6.64
N HIS A 87 -5.83 -0.55 -7.65
CA HIS A 87 -6.30 -1.19 -8.87
C HIS A 87 -5.15 -1.87 -9.63
N GLU A 88 -4.04 -1.15 -9.83
CA GLU A 88 -2.85 -1.72 -10.48
C GLU A 88 -2.28 -2.93 -9.71
N LEU A 89 -2.15 -2.82 -8.38
CA LEU A 89 -1.69 -3.93 -7.54
C LEU A 89 -2.65 -5.13 -7.59
N SER A 90 -3.97 -4.88 -7.66
CA SER A 90 -4.99 -5.91 -7.76
C SER A 90 -4.93 -6.63 -9.10
N ASN A 91 -4.74 -5.90 -10.20
CA ASN A 91 -4.55 -6.47 -11.54
C ASN A 91 -3.29 -7.34 -11.61
N GLN A 92 -2.16 -6.85 -11.11
CA GLN A 92 -0.91 -7.63 -11.06
C GLN A 92 -1.07 -8.89 -10.19
N LEU A 93 -1.73 -8.77 -9.04
CA LEU A 93 -1.97 -9.89 -8.15
C LEU A 93 -2.93 -10.92 -8.76
N ALA A 94 -3.99 -10.48 -9.43
CA ALA A 94 -4.93 -11.35 -10.15
C ALA A 94 -4.21 -12.14 -11.25
N ALA A 95 -3.39 -11.46 -12.06
CA ALA A 95 -2.59 -12.08 -13.10
C ALA A 95 -1.63 -13.14 -12.52
N LYS A 96 -0.91 -12.81 -11.44
CA LYS A 96 -0.02 -13.74 -10.73
C LYS A 96 -0.78 -14.94 -10.15
N ALA A 97 -1.99 -14.73 -9.64
CA ALA A 97 -2.80 -15.78 -9.01
C ALA A 97 -3.63 -16.61 -9.99
N GLY A 98 -3.69 -16.20 -11.27
CA GLY A 98 -4.57 -16.81 -12.29
C GLY A 98 -6.05 -16.53 -12.05
N VAL A 99 -6.38 -15.43 -11.38
CA VAL A 99 -7.76 -15.02 -11.10
C VAL A 99 -8.31 -14.21 -12.27
N LYS A 100 -9.54 -14.53 -12.68
CA LYS A 100 -10.29 -13.76 -13.68
C LYS A 100 -11.58 -13.28 -13.03
N VAL A 101 -11.85 -11.98 -13.16
CA VAL A 101 -13.12 -11.38 -12.74
C VAL A 101 -14.13 -11.49 -13.88
N ASN A 102 -15.40 -11.70 -13.52
CA ASN A 102 -16.50 -11.61 -14.47
C ASN A 102 -17.01 -10.16 -14.52
N GLU A 103 -16.83 -9.49 -15.66
CA GLU A 103 -17.26 -8.10 -15.84
C GLU A 103 -18.79 -7.93 -15.73
N ASP A 104 -19.58 -8.96 -16.03
CA ASP A 104 -21.04 -8.90 -15.83
C ASP A 104 -21.39 -8.76 -14.34
N GLN A 105 -20.60 -9.36 -13.44
CA GLN A 105 -20.78 -9.22 -11.99
C GLN A 105 -20.39 -7.81 -11.53
N VAL A 106 -19.36 -7.21 -12.12
CA VAL A 106 -18.95 -5.83 -11.85
C VAL A 106 -20.07 -4.87 -12.24
N ASP A 107 -20.59 -5.01 -13.45
CA ASP A 107 -21.68 -4.17 -13.96
C ASP A 107 -22.98 -4.36 -13.16
N GLN A 108 -23.30 -5.60 -12.78
CA GLN A 108 -24.47 -5.88 -11.94
C GLN A 108 -24.36 -5.18 -10.57
N ALA A 109 -23.23 -5.33 -9.88
CA ALA A 109 -23.01 -4.70 -8.58
C ALA A 109 -23.01 -3.16 -8.69
N TYR A 110 -22.39 -2.61 -9.74
CA TYR A 110 -22.41 -1.17 -10.01
C TYR A 110 -23.83 -0.65 -10.22
N ASN A 111 -24.62 -1.30 -11.07
CA ASN A 111 -25.99 -0.89 -11.37
C ASN A 111 -26.92 -1.00 -10.16
N GLN A 112 -26.72 -2.00 -9.29
CA GLN A 112 -27.45 -2.11 -8.03
C GLN A 112 -27.19 -0.91 -7.11
N SER A 113 -25.91 -0.53 -6.94
CA SER A 113 -25.51 0.65 -6.17
C SER A 113 -26.06 1.95 -6.75
N VAL A 114 -26.05 2.11 -8.08
CA VAL A 114 -26.66 3.27 -8.76
C VAL A 114 -28.16 3.34 -8.51
N ALA A 115 -28.87 2.23 -8.68
CA ALA A 115 -30.32 2.16 -8.44
C ALA A 115 -30.69 2.45 -6.98
N ALA A 116 -29.86 2.02 -6.03
CA ALA A 116 -30.04 2.29 -4.60
C ALA A 116 -29.52 3.68 -4.18
N ASN A 117 -28.82 4.42 -5.06
CA ASN A 117 -28.06 5.62 -4.74
C ASN A 117 -27.10 5.41 -3.55
N GLN A 118 -26.47 4.24 -3.49
CA GLN A 118 -25.55 3.81 -2.43
C GLN A 118 -24.15 3.62 -3.00
N PHE A 119 -23.25 4.55 -2.66
CA PHE A 119 -21.85 4.50 -3.06
C PHE A 119 -20.97 4.40 -1.82
N PRO A 120 -19.96 3.51 -1.83
CA PRO A 120 -19.05 3.44 -0.70
C PRO A 120 -18.28 4.75 -0.57
N THR A 121 -18.05 5.14 0.67
CA THR A 121 -17.06 6.14 0.99
C THR A 121 -15.75 5.44 1.31
N PHE A 122 -14.67 6.02 0.82
CA PHE A 122 -13.36 5.42 1.01
C PHE A 122 -12.63 6.10 2.17
N PRO A 123 -12.24 5.35 3.23
CA PRO A 123 -11.44 5.90 4.32
C PRO A 123 -10.00 6.12 3.83
N GLY A 124 -9.50 7.33 4.00
CA GLY A 124 -8.17 7.73 3.55
C GLY A 124 -7.90 9.18 3.95
N PRO A 125 -6.92 9.86 3.32
CA PRO A 125 -6.65 11.27 3.62
C PRO A 125 -7.90 12.16 3.53
N ALA A 126 -8.87 11.79 2.68
CA ALA A 126 -10.23 12.30 2.70
C ALA A 126 -11.28 11.22 2.43
N THR A 127 -12.40 11.35 3.14
CA THR A 127 -13.64 10.60 2.90
C THR A 127 -14.38 11.19 1.70
N ILE A 128 -14.32 10.52 0.56
CA ILE A 128 -15.05 10.89 -0.66
C ILE A 128 -15.94 9.72 -1.12
N PRO A 129 -17.13 10.00 -1.67
CA PRO A 129 -17.88 8.98 -2.38
C PRO A 129 -17.14 8.63 -3.68
N ILE A 130 -16.95 7.35 -3.95
CA ILE A 130 -16.40 6.89 -5.24
C ILE A 130 -17.56 6.54 -6.20
N LYS A 131 -17.48 7.05 -7.43
CA LYS A 131 -18.51 6.90 -8.46
C LYS A 131 -17.87 6.60 -9.81
N GLY A 132 -18.71 6.30 -10.80
CA GLY A 132 -18.29 6.10 -12.19
C GLY A 132 -17.24 4.99 -12.31
N GLN A 133 -16.22 5.22 -13.14
CA GLN A 133 -15.19 4.21 -13.40
C GLN A 133 -14.42 3.79 -12.14
N MET A 134 -14.04 4.72 -11.26
CA MET A 134 -13.31 4.36 -10.03
C MET A 134 -14.10 3.40 -9.14
N PHE A 135 -15.44 3.51 -9.13
CA PHE A 135 -16.27 2.60 -8.38
C PHE A 135 -16.38 1.23 -9.04
N LYS A 136 -16.43 1.17 -10.39
CA LYS A 136 -16.31 -0.11 -11.12
C LYS A 136 -14.98 -0.80 -10.86
N ASP A 137 -13.87 -0.04 -10.93
CA ASP A 137 -12.53 -0.53 -10.64
C ASP A 137 -12.46 -1.09 -9.21
N PHE A 138 -13.01 -0.36 -8.23
CA PHE A 138 -13.08 -0.83 -6.85
C PHE A 138 -13.92 -2.12 -6.70
N ILE A 139 -15.06 -2.25 -7.37
CA ILE A 139 -15.85 -3.49 -7.36
C ILE A 139 -15.03 -4.65 -7.93
N HIS A 140 -14.38 -4.44 -9.08
CA HIS A 140 -13.49 -5.42 -9.69
C HIS A 140 -12.40 -5.86 -8.70
N ASP A 141 -11.73 -4.91 -8.05
CA ASP A 141 -10.68 -5.19 -7.08
C ASP A 141 -11.19 -6.00 -5.88
N ASN A 142 -12.39 -5.71 -5.38
CA ASN A 142 -13.01 -6.48 -4.30
C ASN A 142 -13.30 -7.93 -4.73
N LEU A 143 -13.72 -8.14 -5.98
CA LEU A 143 -13.90 -9.50 -6.52
C LEU A 143 -12.56 -10.24 -6.63
N VAL A 144 -11.50 -9.56 -7.06
CA VAL A 144 -10.12 -10.09 -7.04
C VAL A 144 -9.70 -10.49 -5.63
N TRP A 145 -9.83 -9.59 -4.65
CA TRP A 145 -9.43 -9.84 -3.27
C TRP A 145 -10.23 -10.99 -2.67
N ASN A 146 -11.53 -11.04 -2.87
CA ASN A 146 -12.37 -12.15 -2.42
C ASN A 146 -11.90 -13.48 -3.02
N ALA A 147 -11.66 -13.55 -4.33
CA ALA A 147 -11.22 -14.77 -4.99
C ALA A 147 -9.85 -15.26 -4.46
N ILE A 148 -8.90 -14.35 -4.28
CA ILE A 148 -7.57 -14.67 -3.70
C ILE A 148 -7.71 -15.11 -2.25
N GLY A 149 -8.51 -14.38 -1.47
CA GLY A 149 -8.84 -14.68 -0.10
C GLY A 149 -9.39 -16.09 0.05
N MET A 150 -10.40 -16.45 -0.73
CA MET A 150 -11.02 -17.78 -0.69
C MET A 150 -10.03 -18.90 -1.04
N LYS A 151 -9.06 -18.61 -1.91
CA LYS A 151 -8.02 -19.57 -2.30
C LYS A 151 -6.96 -19.80 -1.21
N GLN A 152 -6.69 -18.80 -0.36
CA GLN A 152 -5.53 -18.79 0.53
C GLN A 152 -5.88 -18.73 2.02
N ALA A 153 -7.07 -18.27 2.40
CA ALA A 153 -7.41 -18.01 3.80
C ALA A 153 -7.36 -19.28 4.66
N GLY A 154 -7.83 -20.40 4.12
CA GLY A 154 -7.82 -21.69 4.81
C GLY A 154 -6.48 -22.42 4.78
N THR A 155 -5.47 -21.87 4.10
CA THR A 155 -4.16 -22.50 3.96
C THR A 155 -2.99 -21.60 4.34
N ALA A 156 -3.29 -20.35 4.72
CA ALA A 156 -2.30 -19.41 5.18
C ALA A 156 -1.79 -19.82 6.58
N SER A 157 -0.47 -19.78 6.77
CA SER A 157 0.20 -20.06 8.03
C SER A 157 1.25 -19.00 8.32
N PHE A 158 1.37 -18.62 9.59
CA PHE A 158 2.28 -17.61 10.09
C PHE A 158 3.05 -18.18 11.26
N THR A 159 4.37 -17.95 11.30
CA THR A 159 5.17 -18.06 12.52
C THR A 159 5.63 -16.66 12.90
N TYR A 160 5.36 -16.24 14.12
CA TYR A 160 5.60 -14.87 14.56
C TYR A 160 5.99 -14.77 16.04
N ASP A 161 6.68 -13.69 16.34
CA ASP A 161 6.90 -13.17 17.69
C ASP A 161 6.22 -11.81 17.79
N PHE A 162 5.78 -11.42 18.98
CA PHE A 162 5.26 -10.07 19.19
C PHE A 162 5.61 -9.52 20.58
N GLY A 163 5.47 -8.21 20.72
CA GLY A 163 5.63 -7.49 21.97
C GLY A 163 4.78 -6.23 21.97
N VAL A 164 4.58 -5.65 23.15
CA VAL A 164 3.78 -4.44 23.33
C VAL A 164 4.65 -3.34 23.92
N THR A 165 4.50 -2.12 23.42
CA THR A 165 5.15 -0.92 23.92
C THR A 165 4.13 0.19 24.12
N GLN A 166 4.47 1.20 24.92
CA GLN A 166 3.54 2.28 25.27
C GLN A 166 3.37 3.33 24.17
N ASP A 167 4.39 3.52 23.33
CA ASP A 167 4.43 4.60 22.36
C ASP A 167 5.24 4.23 21.12
N ARG A 168 5.17 5.09 20.10
CA ARG A 168 5.83 4.92 18.80
C ARG A 168 7.35 4.88 18.91
N ASN A 169 7.96 5.66 19.80
CA ASN A 169 9.42 5.71 19.93
C ASN A 169 9.93 4.43 20.58
N SER A 170 9.23 3.94 21.60
CA SER A 170 9.49 2.65 22.23
C SER A 170 9.31 1.50 21.23
N ALA A 171 8.28 1.57 20.38
CA ALA A 171 8.06 0.61 19.30
C ALA A 171 9.20 0.63 18.27
N GLN A 172 9.62 1.82 17.83
CA GLN A 172 10.76 1.98 16.92
C GLN A 172 12.04 1.40 17.52
N ALA A 173 12.33 1.69 18.79
CA ALA A 173 13.50 1.16 19.47
C ALA A 173 13.47 -0.38 19.56
N LEU A 174 12.30 -0.99 19.74
CA LEU A 174 12.14 -2.44 19.72
C LEU A 174 12.33 -3.01 18.31
N VAL A 175 11.75 -2.37 17.29
CA VAL A 175 11.98 -2.72 15.87
C VAL A 175 13.47 -2.72 15.55
N ASP A 176 14.18 -1.63 15.88
CA ASP A 176 15.61 -1.48 15.60
C ASP A 176 16.45 -2.55 16.31
N LYS A 177 16.12 -2.88 17.56
CA LYS A 177 16.79 -3.95 18.32
C LYS A 177 16.65 -5.32 17.67
N VAL A 178 15.43 -5.68 17.23
CA VAL A 178 15.16 -6.96 16.57
C VAL A 178 15.85 -7.01 15.20
N VAL A 179 15.78 -5.93 14.43
CA VAL A 179 16.43 -5.84 13.11
C VAL A 179 17.96 -5.96 13.23
N ALA A 180 18.55 -5.35 14.25
CA ALA A 180 19.99 -5.41 14.48
C ALA A 180 20.46 -6.78 15.02
N ASN A 181 19.61 -7.50 15.75
CA ASN A 181 19.95 -8.77 16.41
C ASN A 181 18.88 -9.83 16.17
N PRO A 182 18.64 -10.22 14.90
CA PRO A 182 17.49 -11.06 14.57
C PRO A 182 17.57 -12.46 15.18
N ASP A 183 18.76 -12.98 15.47
CA ASP A 183 18.93 -14.29 16.13
C ASP A 183 18.63 -14.23 17.65
N GLN A 184 18.58 -13.04 18.23
CA GLN A 184 18.23 -12.82 19.65
C GLN A 184 16.75 -12.46 19.84
N HIS A 185 15.93 -12.57 18.79
CA HIS A 185 14.53 -12.15 18.78
C HIS A 185 13.72 -12.68 19.98
N VAL A 186 13.87 -13.96 20.34
CA VAL A 186 13.17 -14.57 21.49
C VAL A 186 13.51 -13.85 22.79
N ALA A 187 14.80 -13.59 23.06
CA ALA A 187 15.23 -12.91 24.28
C ALA A 187 14.74 -11.46 24.32
N ILE A 188 14.77 -10.77 23.16
CA ILE A 188 14.30 -9.39 23.02
C ILE A 188 12.80 -9.28 23.31
N PHE A 189 11.98 -10.14 22.72
CA PHE A 189 10.52 -10.12 22.91
C PHE A 189 10.10 -10.59 24.30
N ASN A 190 10.79 -11.58 24.88
CA ASN A 190 10.57 -11.99 26.27
C ASN A 190 10.87 -10.84 27.25
N ALA A 191 11.95 -10.08 27.02
CA ALA A 191 12.27 -8.92 27.84
C ALA A 191 11.24 -7.79 27.68
N ALA A 192 10.80 -7.51 26.45
CA ALA A 192 9.78 -6.50 26.16
C ALA A 192 8.41 -6.85 26.75
N SER A 193 8.14 -8.14 26.93
CA SER A 193 6.87 -8.67 27.45
C SER A 193 6.97 -9.15 28.90
N ALA A 194 8.01 -8.73 29.63
CA ALA A 194 8.21 -9.10 31.03
C ALA A 194 6.99 -8.70 31.88
N GLY A 195 6.29 -9.70 32.44
CA GLY A 195 5.04 -9.51 33.19
C GLY A 195 3.75 -9.80 32.41
N SER A 196 3.83 -10.08 31.10
CA SER A 196 2.73 -10.64 30.32
C SER A 196 2.53 -12.12 30.64
N SER A 197 1.28 -12.56 30.74
CA SER A 197 0.90 -13.97 30.86
C SER A 197 0.76 -14.68 29.51
N ARG A 198 0.81 -13.94 28.40
CA ARG A 198 0.63 -14.49 27.05
C ARG A 198 1.97 -14.99 26.48
N PRO A 199 2.01 -16.17 25.86
CA PRO A 199 3.18 -16.59 25.10
C PRO A 199 3.34 -15.67 23.89
N THR A 200 4.52 -15.06 23.76
CA THR A 200 4.78 -14.03 22.75
C THR A 200 5.78 -14.43 21.67
N THR A 201 6.39 -15.61 21.79
CA THR A 201 7.48 -16.06 20.90
C THR A 201 7.18 -17.41 20.26
N ASN A 202 7.66 -17.62 19.04
CA ASN A 202 7.47 -18.79 18.18
C ASN A 202 6.01 -19.23 18.05
N GLN A 203 5.09 -18.27 18.07
CA GLN A 203 3.67 -18.55 17.86
C GLN A 203 3.47 -18.98 16.41
N THR A 204 2.68 -20.03 16.18
CA THR A 204 2.36 -20.49 14.83
C THR A 204 0.87 -20.73 14.70
N GLY A 205 0.26 -20.22 13.62
CA GLY A 205 -1.18 -20.35 13.42
C GLY A 205 -1.64 -19.93 12.02
N GLY A 206 -2.86 -20.34 11.67
CA GLY A 206 -3.62 -19.82 10.53
C GLY A 206 -4.45 -18.59 10.91
N LEU A 207 -5.17 -18.02 9.94
CA LEU A 207 -5.91 -16.76 10.14
C LEU A 207 -6.87 -16.78 11.31
N ALA A 208 -7.60 -17.88 11.50
CA ALA A 208 -8.61 -17.99 12.53
C ALA A 208 -8.02 -18.16 13.95
N THR A 209 -6.73 -18.51 14.04
CA THR A 209 -6.02 -18.73 15.30
C THR A 209 -5.13 -17.57 15.71
N VAL A 210 -4.79 -16.67 14.78
CA VAL A 210 -4.01 -15.47 15.08
C VAL A 210 -4.92 -14.48 15.82
N PRO A 211 -4.47 -13.91 16.96
CA PRO A 211 -5.24 -12.90 17.68
C PRO A 211 -5.63 -11.71 16.76
N PRO A 212 -6.89 -11.24 16.80
CA PRO A 212 -7.36 -10.18 15.90
C PRO A 212 -6.53 -8.89 15.96
N GLU A 213 -5.99 -8.53 17.12
CA GLU A 213 -5.11 -7.38 17.30
C GLU A 213 -3.81 -7.48 16.46
N LEU A 214 -3.41 -8.69 16.08
CA LEU A 214 -2.22 -8.93 15.25
C LEU A 214 -2.53 -9.00 13.75
N ALA A 215 -3.80 -8.88 13.33
CA ALA A 215 -4.21 -8.98 11.93
C ALA A 215 -3.43 -8.08 10.94
N PRO A 216 -2.92 -6.88 11.32
CA PRO A 216 -2.06 -6.10 10.43
C PRO A 216 -0.82 -6.85 9.93
N MET A 217 -0.32 -7.85 10.67
CA MET A 217 0.81 -8.68 10.25
C MET A 217 0.54 -9.50 8.98
N PHE A 218 -0.73 -9.76 8.64
CA PHE A 218 -1.09 -10.45 7.40
C PHE A 218 -0.68 -9.67 6.14
N LYS A 219 -0.36 -8.39 6.28
CA LYS A 219 0.13 -7.51 5.22
C LYS A 219 1.65 -7.53 5.09
N ALA A 220 2.37 -8.10 6.04
CA ALA A 220 3.83 -8.12 6.06
C ALA A 220 4.41 -9.36 5.35
N ASN A 221 5.61 -9.21 4.82
CA ASN A 221 6.42 -10.33 4.32
C ASN A 221 7.08 -11.11 5.47
N ALA A 222 7.45 -12.36 5.20
CA ALA A 222 8.35 -13.09 6.10
C ALA A 222 9.71 -12.38 6.18
N GLY A 223 10.31 -12.36 7.38
CA GLY A 223 11.53 -11.62 7.67
C GLY A 223 11.29 -10.12 7.94
N SER A 224 10.05 -9.65 8.06
CA SER A 224 9.76 -8.26 8.42
C SER A 224 9.44 -8.10 9.90
N VAL A 225 9.96 -7.03 10.50
CA VAL A 225 9.52 -6.50 11.80
C VAL A 225 8.62 -5.31 11.54
N ILE A 226 7.41 -5.34 12.07
CA ILE A 226 6.41 -4.29 11.90
C ILE A 226 5.97 -3.76 13.25
N ALA A 227 5.56 -2.50 13.30
CA ALA A 227 4.88 -1.95 14.46
C ALA A 227 3.69 -1.08 14.06
N PHE A 228 2.61 -1.16 14.85
CA PHE A 228 1.38 -0.41 14.60
C PHE A 228 0.64 -0.13 15.92
N PRO A 229 -0.11 0.97 15.99
CA PRO A 229 -0.90 1.30 17.17
C PRO A 229 -2.16 0.42 17.25
N VAL A 230 -2.54 0.02 18.47
CA VAL A 230 -3.85 -0.52 18.80
C VAL A 230 -4.63 0.60 19.48
N GLN A 231 -5.53 1.23 18.72
CA GLN A 231 -6.12 2.52 19.11
C GLN A 231 -6.94 2.45 20.40
N ASP A 232 -7.71 1.38 20.59
CA ASP A 232 -8.57 1.21 21.77
C ASP A 232 -7.78 0.99 23.07
N GLU A 233 -6.53 0.54 22.95
CA GLU A 233 -5.66 0.22 24.08
C GLU A 233 -4.57 1.28 24.30
N ASN A 234 -4.43 2.25 23.39
CA ASN A 234 -3.36 3.26 23.39
C ASN A 234 -1.95 2.65 23.56
N ILE A 235 -1.75 1.47 22.97
CA ILE A 235 -0.46 0.76 22.93
C ILE A 235 0.03 0.63 21.50
N TRP A 236 1.30 0.28 21.36
CA TRP A 236 1.91 -0.14 20.12
C TRP A 236 2.24 -1.62 20.19
N VAL A 237 1.88 -2.36 19.15
CA VAL A 237 2.27 -3.74 18.99
C VAL A 237 3.43 -3.80 18.01
N VAL A 238 4.46 -4.57 18.34
CA VAL A 238 5.58 -4.89 17.46
C VAL A 238 5.52 -6.37 17.14
N VAL A 239 5.52 -6.74 15.87
CA VAL A 239 5.46 -8.14 15.41
C VAL A 239 6.67 -8.43 14.53
N TYR A 240 7.40 -9.50 14.81
CA TYR A 240 8.36 -10.08 13.89
C TYR A 240 7.72 -11.27 13.18
N VAL A 241 7.54 -11.17 11.85
CA VAL A 241 7.00 -12.26 11.04
C VAL A 241 8.15 -13.17 10.61
N LEU A 242 8.39 -14.25 11.35
CA LEU A 242 9.51 -15.17 11.09
C LEU A 242 9.30 -15.96 9.80
N LYS A 243 8.11 -16.56 9.66
CA LYS A 243 7.75 -17.42 8.53
C LYS A 243 6.33 -17.14 8.08
N ARG A 244 6.13 -17.34 6.78
CA ARG A 244 4.83 -17.27 6.15
C ARG A 244 4.73 -18.34 5.06
N SER A 245 3.59 -19.00 4.99
CA SER A 245 3.20 -19.82 3.85
C SER A 245 1.76 -19.48 3.47
N ASP A 246 1.49 -19.29 2.17
CA ASP A 246 0.13 -19.08 1.65
C ASP A 246 -0.51 -20.40 1.17
N ASN A 247 0.15 -21.55 1.41
CA ASN A 247 -0.33 -22.88 1.04
C ASN A 247 0.26 -23.97 1.96
N ALA A 248 0.01 -23.88 3.26
CA ALA A 248 0.53 -24.81 4.28
C ALA A 248 -0.33 -26.08 4.46
N GLY A 249 -1.28 -26.37 3.57
CA GLY A 249 -2.36 -27.32 3.83
C GLY A 249 -3.48 -26.66 4.63
N ASP A 250 -4.43 -27.43 5.17
CA ASP A 250 -5.54 -26.87 5.98
C ASP A 250 -5.02 -26.29 7.30
N THR A 251 -5.15 -24.97 7.45
CA THR A 251 -4.80 -24.20 8.65
C THR A 251 -6.01 -23.56 9.29
N SER A 252 -7.21 -23.82 8.77
CA SER A 252 -8.47 -23.25 9.27
C SER A 252 -8.86 -23.80 10.64
N GLY A 253 -8.33 -24.97 11.03
CA GLY A 253 -8.75 -25.67 12.24
C GLY A 253 -10.23 -26.07 12.21
N GLY A 254 -10.81 -26.22 11.01
CA GLY A 254 -12.23 -26.48 10.81
C GLY A 254 -13.14 -25.24 10.93
N GLN A 255 -12.57 -24.04 11.06
CA GLN A 255 -13.34 -22.80 11.11
C GLN A 255 -13.66 -22.29 9.69
N ASP A 256 -14.86 -21.70 9.53
CA ASP A 256 -15.21 -21.02 8.30
C ASP A 256 -14.48 -19.67 8.19
N VAL A 257 -13.55 -19.59 7.24
CA VAL A 257 -12.74 -18.40 6.95
C VAL A 257 -13.30 -17.57 5.80
N SER A 258 -14.45 -17.94 5.23
CA SER A 258 -15.05 -17.23 4.09
C SER A 258 -15.36 -15.76 4.40
N GLN A 259 -15.79 -15.47 5.63
CA GLN A 259 -16.13 -14.11 6.06
C GLN A 259 -14.91 -13.18 6.14
N VAL A 260 -13.70 -13.72 6.35
CA VAL A 260 -12.46 -12.94 6.43
C VAL A 260 -11.64 -13.01 5.13
N ALA A 261 -12.08 -13.80 4.15
CA ALA A 261 -11.38 -14.03 2.90
C ALA A 261 -11.11 -12.71 2.16
N GLY A 262 -12.12 -11.87 1.96
CA GLY A 262 -11.95 -10.58 1.27
C GLY A 262 -10.89 -9.69 1.91
N THR A 263 -10.96 -9.51 3.22
CA THR A 263 -9.98 -8.74 3.99
C THR A 263 -8.58 -9.34 3.89
N PHE A 264 -8.47 -10.67 3.93
CA PHE A 264 -7.19 -11.34 3.75
C PHE A 264 -6.64 -11.18 2.32
N GLY A 265 -7.51 -11.21 1.31
CA GLY A 265 -7.18 -10.92 -0.08
C GLY A 265 -6.64 -9.51 -0.27
N GLN A 266 -7.28 -8.51 0.35
CA GLN A 266 -6.78 -7.14 0.39
C GLN A 266 -5.41 -7.07 1.09
N ALA A 267 -5.23 -7.82 2.19
CA ALA A 267 -3.92 -7.92 2.84
C ALA A 267 -2.85 -8.55 1.92
N GLN A 268 -3.23 -9.45 1.00
CA GLN A 268 -2.32 -9.97 -0.03
C GLN A 268 -1.91 -8.89 -1.02
N MET A 269 -2.86 -8.04 -1.45
CA MET A 269 -2.59 -6.89 -2.32
C MET A 269 -1.63 -5.89 -1.65
N ILE A 270 -1.86 -5.56 -0.38
CA ILE A 270 -0.95 -4.66 0.35
C ILE A 270 0.44 -5.30 0.51
N ARG A 271 0.51 -6.61 0.77
CA ARG A 271 1.80 -7.32 0.81
C ARG A 271 2.49 -7.34 -0.55
N SER A 272 1.76 -7.53 -1.65
CA SER A 272 2.36 -7.55 -3.00
C SER A 272 3.02 -6.21 -3.33
N ALA A 273 2.48 -5.09 -2.84
CA ALA A 273 3.09 -3.77 -2.96
C ALA A 273 4.53 -3.72 -2.43
N GLN A 274 4.82 -4.41 -1.32
CA GLN A 274 6.17 -4.51 -0.76
C GLN A 274 7.09 -5.41 -1.59
N GLN A 275 6.54 -6.36 -2.34
CA GLN A 275 7.31 -7.30 -3.16
C GLN A 275 7.68 -6.71 -4.52
N VAL A 276 6.75 -5.97 -5.13
CA VAL A 276 6.95 -5.36 -6.45
C VAL A 276 7.51 -3.93 -6.34
N GLY A 277 7.33 -3.28 -5.20
CA GLY A 277 7.70 -1.90 -4.99
C GLY A 277 6.64 -0.94 -5.53
N VAL A 278 6.35 0.11 -4.76
CA VAL A 278 5.47 1.22 -5.14
C VAL A 278 6.22 2.52 -4.90
N THR A 279 6.30 3.35 -5.93
CA THR A 279 6.87 4.70 -5.84
C THR A 279 5.82 5.69 -6.32
N LEU A 280 5.45 6.65 -5.48
CA LEU A 280 4.55 7.73 -5.87
C LEU A 280 5.35 8.89 -6.43
N ASN A 281 4.73 9.68 -7.30
CA ASN A 281 5.23 11.01 -7.57
C ASN A 281 5.22 11.80 -6.26
N PRO A 282 6.37 12.41 -5.83
CA PRO A 282 6.50 13.05 -4.52
C PRO A 282 5.43 14.09 -4.21
N ARG A 283 4.82 14.67 -5.25
CA ARG A 283 3.71 15.62 -5.11
C ARG A 283 2.51 15.02 -4.38
N PHE A 284 2.25 13.72 -4.49
CA PHE A 284 1.12 13.06 -3.83
C PHE A 284 1.45 12.57 -2.43
N GLY A 285 2.72 12.48 -2.06
CA GLY A 285 3.19 11.99 -0.76
C GLY A 285 3.93 10.67 -0.89
N VAL A 286 3.91 9.89 0.19
CA VAL A 286 4.64 8.62 0.30
C VAL A 286 3.66 7.48 0.47
N TRP A 287 3.95 6.37 -0.21
CA TRP A 287 3.20 5.13 -0.05
C TRP A 287 3.54 4.45 1.27
N GLU A 288 2.53 4.11 2.06
CA GLU A 288 2.69 3.36 3.30
C GLU A 288 2.58 1.84 3.03
N PRO A 289 3.65 1.07 3.21
CA PRO A 289 3.70 -0.33 2.79
C PRO A 289 2.76 -1.28 3.57
N LEU A 290 2.36 -0.93 4.80
CA LEU A 290 1.52 -1.78 5.66
C LEU A 290 0.05 -1.36 5.69
N THR A 291 -0.25 -0.09 5.46
CA THR A 291 -1.65 0.37 5.42
C THR A 291 -2.21 0.35 4.02
N GLY A 292 -1.34 0.43 3.00
CA GLY A 292 -1.75 0.68 1.63
C GLY A 292 -2.27 2.10 1.43
N TYR A 293 -1.97 3.02 2.33
CA TYR A 293 -2.41 4.40 2.27
C TYR A 293 -1.31 5.34 1.76
N VAL A 294 -1.71 6.55 1.37
CA VAL A 294 -0.77 7.61 1.01
C VAL A 294 -0.64 8.59 2.16
N SER A 295 0.54 8.62 2.77
CA SER A 295 0.91 9.59 3.79
C SER A 295 1.44 10.88 3.17
N PRO A 296 1.26 12.06 3.80
CA PRO A 296 1.84 13.28 3.28
C PRO A 296 3.37 13.28 3.29
N SER A 297 4.00 12.58 4.25
CA SER A 297 5.45 12.41 4.36
C SER A 297 5.82 11.18 5.20
N ASP A 298 7.08 10.75 5.15
CA ASP A 298 7.59 9.60 5.93
C ASP A 298 7.35 9.74 7.44
N GLY A 299 7.52 10.96 7.98
CA GLY A 299 7.37 11.25 9.42
C GLY A 299 5.95 11.12 9.94
N GLU A 300 4.96 11.11 9.05
CA GLU A 300 3.52 11.00 9.37
C GLU A 300 2.98 9.58 9.17
N SER A 301 3.85 8.61 8.83
CA SER A 301 3.45 7.22 8.64
C SER A 301 2.83 6.63 9.92
N SER A 302 1.65 6.05 9.77
CA SER A 302 0.86 5.47 10.86
C SER A 302 1.41 4.14 11.41
N SER A 303 2.39 3.55 10.72
CA SER A 303 3.03 2.29 11.07
C SER A 303 4.54 2.36 10.85
N ILE A 304 5.26 1.40 11.43
CA ILE A 304 6.70 1.19 11.24
C ILE A 304 6.88 -0.16 10.57
N SER A 305 7.78 -0.24 9.58
CA SER A 305 8.12 -1.50 8.92
C SER A 305 9.61 -1.53 8.60
N ALA A 306 10.26 -2.63 8.92
CA ALA A 306 11.66 -2.87 8.60
C ALA A 306 11.87 -4.33 8.19
N THR A 307 12.77 -4.56 7.25
CA THR A 307 13.15 -5.91 6.82
C THR A 307 14.42 -6.34 7.54
N VAL A 308 14.39 -7.53 8.14
CA VAL A 308 15.58 -8.21 8.65
C VAL A 308 16.40 -8.68 7.45
N ARG A 309 17.54 -8.05 7.22
CA ARG A 309 18.54 -8.58 6.29
C ARG A 309 19.33 -9.64 7.03
N LYS A 310 19.29 -10.88 6.56
CA LYS A 310 20.32 -11.85 7.00
C LYS A 310 21.68 -11.30 6.55
N PRO A 311 22.71 -11.28 7.41
CA PRO A 311 24.06 -10.99 6.93
C PRO A 311 24.37 -11.98 5.80
N ASN A 312 24.95 -11.49 4.70
CA ASN A 312 25.46 -12.37 3.66
C ASN A 312 26.40 -13.39 4.32
N PRO A 313 26.25 -14.69 4.01
CA PRO A 313 27.15 -15.72 4.53
C PRO A 313 28.60 -15.46 4.13
#